data_AF-V5GHW1-F1
#
_entry.id   AF-V5GHW1-F1
#
_cell.length_a   1.000
_cell.length_b   1.000
_cell.length_c   1.000
_cell.angle_alpha   90.00
_cell.angle_beta   90.00
_cell.angle_gamma   90.00
#
_symmetry.space_group_name_H-M   'P 1'
#
loop_
_entity.id
_entity.type
_entity.pdbx_description
1 polymer ?
#
loop_
_entity_poly.entity_id
_entity_poly.type
_entity_poly.pdbx_seq_one_letter_code
_entity_poly.pdbx_strand_id
1 'polypeptide(L)'
;DFTVFIQEPSRDKLLPDPVSYPYYQPPYTLVLEFTDVLAHPDWTYKTGWRFKKRPGLDYMLENLVGLYEIVVFTAEPGITIFPVIEALDQKNLISYKLVR
;
A
#
# COMPACT_ATOMS: atom_id res chain seq x y z
N ASP A 1 11.53 22.75 -16.01
CA ASP A 1 11.36 23.02 -14.58
C ASP A 1 11.63 21.73 -13.82
N PHE A 2 12.69 21.65 -13.01
CA PHE A 2 13.12 20.39 -12.38
C PHE A 2 12.10 19.83 -11.37
N THR A 3 11.24 20.69 -10.85
CA THR A 3 10.14 20.36 -9.92
C THR A 3 9.03 19.55 -10.60
N VAL A 4 8.79 19.79 -11.89
CA VAL A 4 7.74 19.15 -12.69
C VAL A 4 8.06 17.67 -12.93
N PHE A 5 9.33 17.33 -13.22
CA PHE A 5 9.78 15.93 -13.37
C PHE A 5 9.71 15.09 -12.09
N ILE A 6 9.70 15.71 -10.91
CA ILE A 6 9.63 15.04 -9.61
C ILE A 6 8.18 14.91 -9.14
N GLN A 7 7.30 15.83 -9.54
CA GLN A 7 5.90 15.86 -9.11
C GLN A 7 4.92 15.24 -10.12
N GLU A 8 5.24 15.21 -11.41
CA GLU A 8 4.37 14.60 -12.39
C GLU A 8 4.41 13.07 -12.23
N PRO A 9 3.23 12.41 -12.19
CA PRO A 9 3.20 10.96 -12.10
C PRO A 9 3.95 10.39 -13.31
N SER A 10 4.87 9.47 -13.05
CA SER A 10 5.69 8.84 -14.10
C SER A 10 4.89 8.18 -15.25
N ARG A 11 3.58 8.00 -15.05
CA ARG A 11 2.62 7.44 -16.00
C ARG A 11 1.26 8.12 -15.85
N ASP A 12 0.55 8.26 -16.97
CA ASP A 12 -0.85 8.73 -17.01
C ASP A 12 -1.81 7.85 -16.18
N LYS A 13 -1.52 6.54 -16.12
CA LYS A 13 -2.25 5.57 -15.29
C LYS A 13 -1.30 4.91 -14.30
N LEU A 14 -1.66 4.98 -13.02
CA LEU A 14 -0.90 4.37 -11.93
C LEU A 14 -1.21 2.88 -11.75
N LEU A 15 -2.38 2.45 -12.19
CA LEU A 15 -2.85 1.06 -12.15
C LEU A 15 -3.07 0.53 -13.57
N PRO A 16 -2.90 -0.78 -13.80
CA PRO A 16 -3.25 -1.41 -15.07
C PRO A 16 -4.78 -1.37 -15.29
N ASP A 17 -5.19 -1.55 -16.54
CA ASP A 17 -6.61 -1.64 -16.87
C ASP A 17 -7.24 -2.90 -16.25
N PRO A 18 -8.56 -2.87 -15.94
CA PRO A 18 -9.24 -4.00 -15.33
C PRO A 18 -9.12 -5.29 -16.13
N VAL A 19 -8.99 -6.43 -15.44
CA VAL A 19 -8.87 -7.72 -16.11
C VAL A 19 -10.21 -8.16 -16.69
N SER A 20 -10.17 -8.67 -17.92
CA SER A 20 -11.32 -9.27 -18.59
C SER A 20 -11.48 -10.75 -18.20
N TYR A 21 -12.68 -11.28 -18.42
CA TYR A 21 -12.98 -12.71 -18.32
C TYR A 21 -11.90 -13.55 -19.04
N PRO A 22 -11.34 -14.62 -18.44
CA PRO A 22 -11.85 -15.41 -17.31
C PRO A 22 -11.36 -15.00 -15.91
N TYR A 23 -10.54 -13.95 -15.81
CA TYR A 23 -9.98 -13.52 -14.52
C TYR A 23 -11.01 -12.70 -13.74
N TYR A 24 -11.07 -12.93 -12.43
CA TYR A 24 -11.97 -12.19 -11.54
C TYR A 24 -11.22 -11.02 -10.91
N GLN A 25 -11.76 -9.82 -11.07
CA GLN A 25 -11.37 -8.63 -10.32
C GLN A 25 -12.53 -8.19 -9.42
N PRO A 26 -12.26 -7.81 -8.16
CA PRO A 26 -13.29 -7.21 -7.33
C PRO A 26 -13.85 -5.93 -7.99
N PRO A 27 -15.15 -5.63 -7.80
CA PRO A 27 -15.81 -4.51 -8.46
C PRO A 27 -15.36 -3.13 -7.94
N TYR A 28 -14.78 -3.08 -6.74
CA TYR A 28 -14.38 -1.84 -6.08
C TYR A 28 -12.91 -1.89 -5.67
N THR A 29 -12.22 -0.77 -5.84
CA THR A 29 -10.84 -0.59 -5.38
C THR A 29 -10.83 0.19 -4.07
N LEU A 30 -10.21 -0.39 -3.03
CA LEU A 30 -10.03 0.25 -1.74
C LEU A 30 -8.62 0.81 -1.65
N VAL A 31 -8.49 2.14 -1.72
CA VAL A 31 -7.21 2.84 -1.60
C VAL A 31 -6.99 3.21 -0.14
N LEU A 32 -5.91 2.69 0.45
CA LEU A 32 -5.54 2.91 1.84
C LEU A 32 -4.20 3.62 1.92
N GLU A 33 -4.11 4.58 2.83
CA GLU A 33 -2.84 5.15 3.26
C GLU A 33 -2.11 4.13 4.17
N PHE A 34 -0.78 4.17 4.27
CA PHE A 34 0.00 3.28 5.14
C PHE A 34 0.17 3.80 6.57
N THR A 35 0.70 5.01 6.72
CA THR A 35 1.05 5.71 7.96
C THR A 35 -0.19 6.16 8.75
N ASP A 36 -0.39 5.59 9.94
CA ASP A 36 -1.53 5.84 10.83
C ASP A 36 -2.85 5.18 10.41
N VAL A 37 -2.89 4.53 9.25
CA VAL A 37 -4.01 3.67 8.84
C VAL A 37 -3.69 2.19 9.03
N LEU A 38 -2.54 1.72 8.54
CA LEU A 38 -2.09 0.33 8.63
C LEU A 38 -1.03 0.14 9.72
N ALA A 39 -0.09 1.07 9.81
CA ALA A 39 0.97 1.02 10.80
C ALA A 39 1.37 2.44 11.25
N HIS A 40 1.84 2.55 12.49
CA HIS A 40 2.35 3.80 13.04
C HIS A 40 3.88 3.77 13.09
N PRO A 41 4.60 4.70 12.43
CA PRO A 41 6.04 4.82 12.56
C PRO A 41 6.40 5.40 13.94
N ASP A 42 7.37 4.78 14.61
CA ASP A 42 7.88 5.19 15.90
C ASP A 42 9.41 5.21 15.86
N TRP A 43 10.03 6.25 16.40
CA TRP A 43 11.48 6.38 16.44
C TRP A 43 11.97 6.58 17.86
N THR A 44 13.00 5.82 18.23
CA THR A 44 13.69 6.02 19.51
C THR A 44 15.20 5.93 19.33
N TYR A 45 15.96 6.63 20.18
CA TYR A 45 17.43 6.54 20.19
C TYR A 45 17.97 5.11 20.38
N LYS A 46 17.22 4.23 21.04
CA LYS A 46 17.65 2.86 21.33
C LYS A 46 17.40 1.90 20.18
N THR A 47 16.32 2.09 19.43
CA THR A 47 15.83 1.10 18.44
C THR A 47 15.81 1.61 17.01
N GLY A 48 16.01 2.91 16.79
CA GLY A 48 15.78 3.55 15.51
C GLY A 48 14.30 3.52 15.11
N TRP A 49 14.08 3.55 13.79
CA TRP A 49 12.75 3.46 13.19
C TRP A 49 12.14 2.07 13.39
N ARG A 50 10.89 2.06 13.85
CA ARG A 50 10.06 0.87 13.96
C ARG A 50 8.65 1.18 13.52
N PHE A 51 8.00 0.22 12.87
CA PHE A 51 6.61 0.35 12.46
C PHE A 51 5.76 -0.53 13.36
N LYS A 52 4.80 0.09 14.07
CA LYS A 52 3.84 -0.61 14.93
C LYS A 52 2.60 -0.95 14.10
N LYS A 53 2.36 -2.24 13.90
CA LYS A 53 1.20 -2.76 13.17
C LYS A 53 -0.11 -2.42 13.91
N ARG A 54 -1.14 -1.97 13.17
CA ARG A 54 -2.47 -1.73 13.74
C ARG A 54 -3.12 -3.03 14.21
N PRO A 55 -3.70 -3.08 15.43
CA PRO A 55 -4.44 -4.25 15.90
C PRO A 55 -5.61 -4.60 14.98
N GLY A 56 -5.79 -5.90 14.69
CA GLY A 56 -6.87 -6.38 13.83
C GLY A 56 -6.66 -6.17 12.33
N LEU A 57 -5.49 -5.66 11.91
CA LEU A 57 -5.20 -5.40 10.51
C LEU A 57 -5.27 -6.66 9.64
N ASP A 58 -4.69 -7.77 10.09
CA ASP A 58 -4.71 -9.04 9.34
C ASP A 58 -6.14 -9.52 9.10
N TYR A 59 -6.94 -9.52 10.17
CA TYR A 59 -8.35 -9.88 10.10
C TYR A 59 -9.12 -8.95 9.14
N MET A 60 -8.86 -7.64 9.21
CA MET A 60 -9.50 -6.68 8.31
C MET A 60 -9.14 -6.97 6.84
N LEU A 61 -7.86 -7.16 6.53
CA LEU A 61 -7.41 -7.45 5.16
C LEU A 61 -8.00 -8.78 4.65
N GLU A 62 -7.98 -9.83 5.46
CA GLU A 62 -8.54 -11.14 5.09
C GLU A 62 -10.03 -11.09 4.77
N ASN A 63 -10.82 -10.28 5.50
CA ASN A 63 -12.26 -10.13 5.21
C ASN A 63 -12.56 -9.23 4.00
N LEU A 64 -11.64 -8.35 3.64
CA LEU A 64 -11.81 -7.43 2.51
C LEU A 64 -11.36 -8.05 1.18
N VAL A 65 -10.43 -9.00 1.23
CA VAL A 65 -9.96 -9.73 0.05
C VAL A 65 -11.12 -10.43 -0.65
N GLY A 66 -11.19 -10.26 -1.97
CA GLY A 66 -12.27 -10.78 -2.81
C GLY A 66 -13.47 -9.85 -2.95
N LEU A 67 -13.71 -8.96 -1.98
CA LEU A 67 -14.73 -7.90 -2.07
C LEU A 67 -14.15 -6.61 -2.68
N TYR A 68 -12.89 -6.32 -2.34
CA TYR A 68 -12.16 -5.15 -2.80
C TYR A 68 -10.79 -5.52 -3.37
N GLU A 69 -10.35 -4.76 -4.35
CA GLU A 69 -8.96 -4.69 -4.77
C GLU A 69 -8.23 -3.72 -3.82
N ILE A 70 -7.33 -4.24 -3.00
CA ILE A 70 -6.68 -3.45 -1.94
C ILE A 70 -5.42 -2.80 -2.52
N VAL A 71 -5.38 -1.46 -2.49
CA VAL A 71 -4.25 -0.67 -2.98
C VAL A 71 -3.71 0.18 -1.83
N VAL A 72 -2.42 0.05 -1.55
CA VAL A 72 -1.75 0.94 -0.59
C VAL A 72 -1.12 2.10 -1.36
N PHE A 73 -1.51 3.32 -1.02
CA PHE A 73 -0.96 4.55 -1.60
C PHE A 73 -0.45 5.47 -0.50
N THR A 74 0.88 5.63 -0.42
CA THR A 74 1.52 6.34 0.68
C THR A 74 2.39 7.52 0.21
N ALA A 75 2.64 8.48 1.11
CA ALA A 75 3.66 9.52 0.93
C ALA A 75 5.07 9.03 1.29
N GLU A 76 5.19 7.88 1.95
CA GLU A 76 6.49 7.36 2.36
C GLU A 76 7.33 6.95 1.13
N PRO A 77 8.67 7.14 1.17
CA PRO A 77 9.53 6.71 0.10
C PRO A 77 9.44 5.20 -0.16
N GLY A 78 9.30 4.79 -1.44
CA GLY A 78 9.15 3.38 -1.83
C GLY A 78 10.27 2.47 -1.31
N ILE A 79 11.50 2.99 -1.31
CA ILE A 79 12.70 2.25 -0.86
C ILE A 79 12.59 1.79 0.59
N THR A 80 12.00 2.61 1.46
CA THR A 80 11.88 2.30 2.89
C THR A 80 10.61 1.52 3.19
N ILE A 81 9.50 1.86 2.50
CA ILE A 81 8.18 1.36 2.88
C ILE A 81 7.83 0.00 2.26
N PHE A 82 8.31 -0.32 1.06
CA PHE A 82 7.95 -1.58 0.40
C PHE A 82 8.40 -2.82 1.17
N PRO A 83 9.64 -2.90 1.71
CA PRO A 83 10.05 -4.03 2.54
C PRO A 83 9.22 -4.16 3.83
N VAL A 84 8.75 -3.04 4.38
CA VAL A 84 7.92 -3.01 5.59
C VAL A 84 6.52 -3.54 5.28
N ILE A 85 5.92 -3.12 4.16
CA ILE A 85 4.63 -3.63 3.70
C ILE A 85 4.71 -5.14 3.43
N GLU A 86 5.80 -5.62 2.81
CA GLU A 86 6.03 -7.04 2.56
C GLU A 86 6.19 -7.85 3.85
N ALA A 87 6.90 -7.32 4.84
CA ALA A 87 7.01 -7.95 6.14
C ALA A 87 5.66 -7.99 6.89
N LEU A 88 4.80 -7.00 6.67
CA LEU A 88 3.47 -6.89 7.28
C LEU A 88 2.45 -7.82 6.61
N ASP A 89 2.46 -7.90 5.28
CA ASP A 89 1.53 -8.66 4.45
C ASP A 89 2.17 -9.94 3.90
N GLN A 90 2.41 -10.89 4.80
CA GLN A 90 3.03 -12.17 4.46
C GLN A 90 2.17 -13.03 3.51
N LYS A 91 0.87 -12.75 3.43
CA LYS A 91 -0.09 -13.48 2.60
C LYS A 91 -0.28 -12.84 1.22
N ASN A 92 0.39 -11.71 0.93
CA ASN A 92 0.24 -10.94 -0.30
C ASN A 92 -1.24 -10.62 -0.62
N LEU A 93 -1.97 -10.14 0.38
CA LEU A 93 -3.36 -9.71 0.25
C LEU A 93 -3.51 -8.35 -0.45
N ILE A 94 -2.48 -7.49 -0.36
CA ILE A 94 -2.45 -6.17 -1.00
C ILE A 94 -2.10 -6.34 -2.48
N SER A 95 -2.96 -5.84 -3.37
CA SER A 95 -2.82 -5.98 -4.81
C SER A 95 -1.76 -5.05 -5.40
N TYR A 96 -1.74 -3.78 -4.98
CA TYR A 96 -0.77 -2.80 -5.48
C TYR A 96 -0.21 -1.92 -4.36
N LYS A 97 1.06 -1.53 -4.51
CA LYS A 97 1.80 -0.65 -3.60
C LYS A 97 2.28 0.54 -4.41
N LEU A 98 1.74 1.72 -4.11
CA LEU A 98 1.98 2.95 -4.82
C LEU A 98 2.58 3.99 -3.86
N VAL A 99 3.43 4.85 -4.40
CA VAL A 99 4.03 5.98 -3.70
C VAL A 99 3.78 7.27 -4.47
N ARG A 100 3.80 8.39 -3.75
CA ARG A 100 3.69 9.74 -4.32
C ARG A 100 5.02 10.26 -4.85
#